data_AF-H1RZS6-F1
#
_entry.id   AF-H1RZS6-F1
#
_cell.length_a   1.000
_cell.length_b   1.000
_cell.length_c   1.000
_cell.angle_alpha   90.00
_cell.angle_beta   90.00
_cell.angle_gamma   90.00
#
_symmetry.space_group_name_H-M   'P 1'
#
loop_
_entity.id
_entity.type
_entity.pdbx_description
1 polymer ?
#
loop_
_entity_poly.entity_id
_entity_poly.type
_entity_poly.pdbx_seq_one_letter_code
_entity_poly.pdbx_strand_id
1 'polypeptide(L)'
;MKTGAFKPEYAGQISFYWSAVDAGMKTAANNSTIGLLLCQDHSRLVVEYALCGMGNPIGVAQYQLVAELPAELQESLPSVEALTQELEPEARGNEGD
;
A
#
# COMPACT_ATOMS: atom_id res chain seq x y z
N MET A 1 5.17 2.25 3.52
CA MET A 1 5.25 3.66 3.07
C MET A 1 6.71 4.02 2.83
N LYS A 2 7.06 4.66 1.71
CA LYS A 2 8.43 5.15 1.49
C LYS A 2 8.42 6.66 1.78
N THR A 3 9.11 7.06 2.85
CA THR A 3 9.10 8.42 3.43
C THR A 3 9.95 9.42 2.64
N GLY A 4 10.26 9.13 1.38
CA GLY A 4 11.12 9.97 0.55
C GLY A 4 10.79 9.80 -0.93
N ALA A 5 11.62 10.39 -1.78
CA ALA A 5 11.47 10.32 -3.23
C ALA A 5 11.54 8.87 -3.74
N PHE A 6 10.82 8.58 -4.81
CA PHE A 6 10.89 7.29 -5.49
C PHE A 6 12.34 6.89 -5.83
N LYS A 7 12.67 5.62 -5.57
CA LYS A 7 13.92 4.99 -6.01
C LYS A 7 13.59 3.76 -6.87
N PRO A 8 14.36 3.46 -7.93
CA PRO A 8 14.14 2.29 -8.77
C PRO A 8 14.06 0.95 -8.01
N GLU A 9 14.81 0.80 -6.92
CA GLU A 9 14.77 -0.38 -6.05
C GLU A 9 13.37 -0.66 -5.44
N TYR A 10 12.51 0.36 -5.33
CA TYR A 10 11.15 0.21 -4.82
C TYR A 10 10.25 -0.54 -5.80
N ALA A 11 10.52 -0.44 -7.10
CA ALA A 11 9.79 -1.16 -8.12
C ALA A 11 10.01 -2.69 -8.00
N GLY A 12 11.24 -3.11 -7.68
CA GLY A 12 11.53 -4.52 -7.39
C GLY A 12 10.79 -5.03 -6.14
N GLN A 13 10.76 -4.23 -5.07
CA GLN A 13 10.06 -4.59 -3.83
C GLN A 13 8.56 -4.77 -4.06
N ILE A 14 7.90 -3.80 -4.71
CA ILE A 14 6.46 -3.91 -4.95
C ILE A 14 6.14 -5.02 -5.96
N SER A 15 7.00 -5.26 -6.95
CA SER A 15 6.83 -6.35 -7.91
C SER A 15 6.88 -7.72 -7.23
N PHE A 16 7.76 -7.89 -6.25
CA PHE A 16 7.81 -9.09 -5.41
C PHE A 16 6.48 -9.31 -4.66
N TYR A 17 5.99 -8.29 -3.94
CA TYR A 17 4.73 -8.41 -3.20
C TYR A 17 3.53 -8.62 -4.11
N TRP A 18 3.49 -7.94 -5.25
CA TRP A 18 2.47 -8.15 -6.27
C TRP A 18 2.44 -9.62 -6.70
N SER A 19 3.60 -10.21 -6.97
CA SER A 19 3.72 -11.61 -7.40
C SER A 19 3.28 -12.59 -6.30
N ALA A 20 3.65 -12.30 -5.04
CA ALA A 20 3.23 -13.11 -3.90
C ALA A 20 1.70 -13.10 -3.70
N VAL A 21 1.07 -11.93 -3.86
CA VAL A 21 -0.39 -11.79 -3.78
C VAL A 21 -1.06 -12.50 -4.97
N ASP A 22 -0.58 -12.26 -6.19
CA ASP A 22 -1.17 -12.83 -7.40
C ASP A 22 -1.09 -14.37 -7.41
N ALA A 23 -0.01 -14.94 -6.86
CA ALA A 23 0.15 -16.39 -6.77
C ALA A 23 -0.54 -17.03 -5.55
N GLY A 24 -0.56 -16.36 -4.40
CA GLY A 24 -0.93 -16.97 -3.12
C GLY A 24 -2.32 -16.60 -2.58
N MET A 25 -2.87 -15.45 -2.98
CA MET A 25 -4.09 -14.90 -2.39
C MET A 25 -5.19 -14.63 -3.40
N LYS A 26 -4.84 -14.49 -4.68
CA LYS A 26 -5.81 -14.20 -5.73
C LYS A 26 -6.71 -15.40 -5.99
N THR A 27 -8.01 -15.15 -5.95
CA THR A 27 -9.04 -16.12 -6.31
C THR A 27 -9.54 -15.87 -7.73
N ALA A 28 -10.20 -16.85 -8.34
CA ALA A 28 -10.75 -16.73 -9.69
C ALA A 28 -11.84 -15.63 -9.83
N ALA A 29 -12.46 -15.23 -8.72
CA ALA A 29 -13.45 -14.15 -8.69
C ALA A 29 -12.82 -12.75 -8.53
N ASN A 30 -11.52 -12.65 -8.25
CA ASN A 30 -10.85 -11.35 -8.11
C ASN A 30 -10.45 -10.78 -9.47
N ASN A 31 -10.46 -9.45 -9.56
CA ASN A 31 -9.85 -8.73 -10.67
C ASN A 31 -8.31 -8.87 -10.65
N SER A 32 -7.65 -8.36 -11.69
CA SER A 32 -6.18 -8.31 -11.71
C SER A 32 -5.65 -7.56 -10.49
N THR A 33 -4.64 -8.14 -9.84
CA THR A 33 -3.88 -7.48 -8.77
C THR A 33 -3.28 -6.18 -9.31
N ILE A 34 -3.35 -5.09 -8.56
CA ILE A 34 -2.76 -3.79 -8.91
C ILE A 34 -1.76 -3.40 -7.82
N GLY A 35 -0.54 -3.06 -8.21
CA GLY A 35 0.46 -2.52 -7.29
C GLY A 35 0.32 -1.00 -7.19
N LEU A 36 0.16 -0.47 -5.98
CA LEU A 36 0.20 0.98 -5.73
C LEU A 36 1.35 1.33 -4.80
N LEU A 37 2.28 2.16 -5.29
CA LEU A 37 3.39 2.67 -4.51
C LEU A 37 3.18 4.15 -4.18
N LEU A 38 3.04 4.46 -2.89
CA LEU A 38 2.97 5.83 -2.38
C LEU A 38 4.36 6.34 -1.99
N CYS A 39 4.79 7.46 -2.58
CA CYS A 39 6.06 8.14 -2.30
C CYS A 39 5.82 9.62 -1.96
N GLN A 40 6.75 10.24 -1.22
CA GLN A 40 6.61 11.66 -0.88
C GLN A 40 6.78 12.56 -2.11
N ASP A 41 7.56 12.11 -3.08
CA ASP A 41 7.79 12.75 -4.37
C ASP A 41 8.27 11.70 -5.38
N HIS A 42 8.17 12.00 -6.67
CA HIS A 42 8.73 11.17 -7.73
C HIS A 42 9.04 11.97 -9.01
N SER A 43 10.13 11.62 -9.67
CA SER A 43 10.35 12.04 -11.06
C SER A 43 9.62 11.07 -11.98
N ARG A 44 8.67 11.57 -12.75
CA ARG A 44 7.91 10.78 -13.74
C ARG A 44 8.83 9.99 -14.67
N LEU A 45 9.91 10.61 -15.15
CA LEU A 45 10.87 9.96 -16.04
C LEU A 45 11.55 8.77 -15.36
N VAL A 46 12.02 8.96 -14.12
CA VAL A 46 12.68 7.89 -13.34
C VAL A 46 11.71 6.74 -13.08
N VAL A 47 10.45 7.05 -12.77
CA VAL A 47 9.39 6.05 -12.58
C VAL A 47 9.12 5.28 -13.87
N GLU A 48 8.92 5.97 -14.99
CA GLU A 48 8.65 5.35 -16.29
C GLU A 48 9.79 4.40 -16.69
N TYR A 49 11.05 4.83 -16.54
CA TYR A 49 12.20 3.96 -16.82
C TYR A 49 12.31 2.77 -15.86
N ALA A 50 12.06 2.99 -14.56
CA ALA A 50 12.13 1.91 -13.57
C ALA A 50 11.03 0.85 -13.77
N LEU A 51 9.85 1.24 -14.24
CA LEU A 51 8.74 0.34 -14.53
C LEU A 51 8.76 -0.21 -15.96
N CYS A 52 9.59 0.35 -16.84
CA CYS A 52 9.68 -0.09 -18.23
C CYS A 52 10.06 -1.58 -18.31
N GLY A 53 9.24 -2.36 -19.03
CA GLY A 53 9.43 -3.80 -19.18
C GLY A 53 8.89 -4.65 -18.03
N MET A 54 8.33 -4.05 -16.98
CA MET A 54 7.58 -4.80 -15.97
C MET A 54 6.21 -5.21 -16.52
N GLY A 55 5.88 -6.50 -16.43
CA GLY A 55 4.62 -7.06 -16.94
C GLY A 55 3.43 -6.90 -15.99
N ASN A 56 3.67 -6.53 -14.72
CA ASN A 56 2.64 -6.33 -13.73
C ASN A 56 2.15 -4.87 -13.68
N PRO A 57 0.84 -4.65 -13.47
CA PRO A 57 0.28 -3.30 -13.39
C PRO A 57 0.67 -2.64 -12.06
N ILE A 58 1.68 -1.76 -12.10
CA ILE A 58 2.16 -0.98 -10.96
C ILE A 58 1.99 0.52 -11.25
N GLY A 59 1.35 1.24 -10.32
CA GLY A 59 1.26 2.69 -10.29
C GLY A 59 2.08 3.29 -9.16
N VAL A 60 2.69 4.46 -9.40
CA VAL A 60 3.35 5.27 -8.38
C VAL A 60 2.58 6.56 -8.22
N ALA A 61 2.25 6.93 -6.98
CA ALA A 61 1.55 8.17 -6.67
C ALA A 61 2.25 8.94 -5.56
N GLN A 62 2.13 10.26 -5.62
CA GLN A 62 2.58 11.14 -4.56
C GLN A 62 1.52 11.20 -3.45
N TYR A 63 1.93 11.09 -2.19
CA TYR A 63 1.04 11.38 -1.06
C TYR A 63 1.27 12.79 -0.54
N GLN A 64 0.19 13.40 -0.04
CA GLN A 64 0.23 14.68 0.64
C GLN A 64 -0.10 14.46 2.12
N LEU A 65 0.74 14.98 3.01
CA LEU A 65 0.44 15.02 4.43
C LEU A 65 -0.42 16.24 4.70
N VAL A 66 -1.62 16.01 5.20
CA VAL A 66 -2.53 17.05 5.68
C VAL A 66 -2.50 17.06 7.20
N ALA A 67 -2.50 18.25 7.81
CA ALA A 67 -2.50 18.38 9.27
C ALA A 67 -3.85 17.98 9.89
N GLU A 68 -4.93 18.14 9.13
CA GLU A 68 -6.29 17.80 9.53
C GLU A 68 -7.00 17.09 8.38
N LEU A 69 -7.87 16.13 8.70
CA LEU A 69 -8.68 15.44 7.71
C LEU A 69 -9.72 16.42 7.13
N PRO A 70 -9.88 16.49 5.80
CA PRO A 70 -10.96 17.24 5.17
C PRO A 70 -12.33 16.85 5.74
N ALA A 71 -13.21 17.82 5.91
CA ALA A 71 -14.52 17.62 6.56
C ALA A 71 -15.34 16.51 5.88
N GLU A 72 -15.22 16.36 4.55
CA GLU A 72 -15.93 15.34 3.79
C GLU A 72 -15.48 13.91 4.13
N LEU A 73 -14.25 13.74 4.61
CA LEU A 73 -13.68 12.43 4.96
C LEU A 73 -13.86 12.09 6.44
N GLN A 74 -14.12 13.06 7.30
CA GLN A 74 -14.29 12.84 8.74
C GLN A 74 -15.49 11.95 9.07
N GLU A 75 -16.58 12.05 8.30
CA GLU A 75 -17.77 11.22 8.49
C GLU A 75 -17.59 9.79 7.97
N SER A 76 -16.66 9.57 7.03
CA SER A 76 -16.45 8.28 6.36
C SER A 76 -15.32 7.44 6.95
N LEU A 77 -14.49 8.03 7.82
CA LEU A 77 -13.33 7.37 8.40
C LEU A 77 -13.54 7.16 9.91
N PRO A 78 -13.12 6.01 10.47
CA PRO A 78 -13.18 5.76 11.90
C PRO A 78 -12.30 6.74 12.68
N SER A 79 -12.62 6.95 13.97
CA SER A 79 -11.79 7.77 14.84
C SER A 79 -10.43 7.11 15.12
N VAL A 80 -9.46 7.90 15.56
CA VAL A 80 -8.12 7.41 15.92
C VAL A 80 -8.19 6.38 17.05
N GLU A 81 -9.06 6.62 18.04
CA GLU A 81 -9.28 5.72 19.16
C GLU A 81 -9.85 4.38 18.70
N ALA A 82 -10.85 4.40 17.82
CA ALA A 82 -11.46 3.19 17.27
C ALA A 82 -10.43 2.37 16.45
N LEU A 83 -9.64 3.04 15.61
CA LEU A 83 -8.55 2.40 14.85
C LEU A 83 -7.51 1.75 15.78
N THR A 84 -7.14 2.44 16.86
CA THR A 84 -6.13 1.94 17.80
C THR A 84 -6.64 0.69 18.51
N GLN A 85 -7.90 0.67 18.94
CA GLN A 85 -8.51 -0.50 19.59
C GLN A 85 -8.62 -1.72 18.67
N GLU A 86 -8.89 -1.52 17.38
CA GLU A 86 -9.00 -2.63 16.41
C GLU A 86 -7.63 -3.17 15.97
N LEU A 87 -6.60 -2.31 15.96
CA LEU A 87 -5.22 -2.67 15.63
C LEU A 87 -4.41 -3.14 16.85
N GLU A 88 -4.94 -2.99 18.07
CA GLU A 88 -4.36 -3.62 19.25
C GLU A 88 -4.36 -5.13 19.00
N PRO A 89 -3.19 -5.79 19.00
CA PRO A 89 -3.14 -7.21 18.81
C PRO A 89 -3.91 -7.82 19.97
N GLU A 90 -5.03 -8.49 19.68
CA GLU A 90 -5.64 -9.39 20.63
C GLU A 90 -4.50 -10.24 21.21
N ALA A 91 -4.26 -10.06 22.51
CA ALA A 91 -3.59 -11.05 23.30
C ALA A 91 -4.43 -12.33 23.14
N ARG A 92 -4.08 -13.15 22.13
CA ARG A 92 -4.45 -14.56 22.06
C ARG A 92 -3.74 -15.26 23.21
N GLY A 93 -4.28 -15.06 24.41
CA GLY A 93 -4.06 -15.93 25.54
C GLY A 93 -4.86 -17.21 25.37
N ASN A 94 -4.24 -18.31 25.78
CA ASN A 94 -4.83 -19.58 26.18
C ASN A 94 -5.80 -20.30 25.22
N GLU A 95 -5.30 -21.37 24.60
CA GLU A 95 -5.88 -22.69 24.87
C GLU A 95 -4.82 -23.51 25.63
N GLY A 96 -5.14 -23.82 26.89
CA GLY A 96 -4.55 -24.96 27.58
C GLY A 96 -5.54 -26.11 27.51
N ASP A 97 -5.10 -27.23 26.92
CA ASP A 97 -5.15 -28.59 27.46
C ASP A 97 -4.04 -29.41 26.76
#